data_AF-A0A0B0EIA5-F1
#
_entry.id   AF-A0A0B0EIA5-F1
#
_cell.length_a   1.000
_cell.length_b   1.000
_cell.length_c   1.000
_cell.angle_alpha   90.00
_cell.angle_beta   90.00
_cell.angle_gamma   90.00
#
_symmetry.space_group_name_H-M   'P 1'
#
loop_
_entity.id
_entity.type
_entity.pdbx_description
1 polymer ?
#
loop_
_entity_poly.entity_id
_entity_poly.type
_entity_poly.pdbx_seq_one_letter_code
_entity_poly.pdbx_strand_id
1 'polypeptide(L)' 'MKLKHGRRSIRLKGYDYSQAGAYFVTVCVQGRRCLLGNVDDNGVVLSTIGAFVYQCLGQIPDRFETVELDEFVIMPNH' A
#
# COMPACT_ATOMS: atom_id res chain seq x y z
N MET A 1 17.57 -15.84 -29.85
CA MET A 1 17.55 -16.60 -28.58
C MET A 1 16.54 -15.93 -27.64
N LYS A 2 15.31 -16.46 -27.51
CA LYS A 2 14.29 -15.88 -26.61
C LYS A 2 14.60 -16.35 -25.18
N LEU A 3 14.96 -15.43 -24.29
CA LEU A 3 14.97 -15.70 -22.85
C LEU A 3 13.52 -16.03 -22.43
N LYS A 4 13.20 -17.32 -22.32
CA LYS A 4 11.96 -17.80 -21.70
C LYS A 4 12.01 -17.33 -20.24
N HIS A 5 11.44 -16.16 -19.96
CA HIS A 5 11.12 -15.78 -18.60
C HIS A 5 10.03 -16.74 -18.13
N GLY A 6 10.44 -17.84 -17.49
CA GLY A 6 9.57 -18.86 -16.89
C GLY A 6 8.87 -18.34 -15.65
N ARG A 7 8.30 -17.13 -15.72
CA ARG A 7 7.55 -16.53 -14.62
C ARG A 7 6.24 -17.31 -14.51
N ARG A 8 6.20 -18.25 -13.57
CA ARG A 8 4.96 -18.90 -13.18
C ARG A 8 4.01 -17.83 -12.62
N SER A 9 2.73 -17.95 -12.93
CA SER A 9 1.71 -17.10 -12.33
C SER A 9 1.72 -17.32 -10.81
N ILE A 10 1.73 -16.22 -10.06
CA ILE A 10 1.50 -16.24 -8.60
C ILE A 10 0.02 -16.43 -8.27
N ARG A 11 -0.88 -16.25 -9.24
CA ARG A 11 -2.32 -16.36 -9.04
C ARG A 11 -2.71 -17.83 -8.89
N LEU A 12 -3.56 -18.09 -7.90
CA LEU A 12 -4.14 -19.40 -7.67
C LEU A 12 -5.02 -19.79 -8.87
N LYS A 13 -4.78 -20.97 -9.43
CA LYS A 13 -5.53 -21.45 -10.60
C LYS A 13 -6.98 -21.72 -10.21
N GLY A 14 -7.93 -21.16 -10.95
CA GLY A 14 -9.36 -21.34 -10.72
C GLY A 14 -9.97 -20.38 -9.69
N TYR A 15 -9.17 -19.50 -9.07
CA TYR A 15 -9.68 -18.47 -8.17
C TYR A 15 -10.11 -17.21 -8.95
N ASP A 16 -11.30 -16.72 -8.67
CA ASP A 16 -11.83 -15.48 -9.25
C ASP A 16 -11.44 -14.27 -8.38
N TYR A 17 -10.43 -13.52 -8.84
CA TYR A 17 -9.92 -12.34 -8.16
C TYR A 17 -10.82 -11.09 -8.30
N SER A 18 -11.96 -11.19 -9.02
CA SER A 18 -12.96 -10.12 -9.06
C SER A 18 -13.93 -10.16 -7.88
N GLN A 19 -13.98 -11.29 -7.16
CA GLN A 19 -14.80 -11.44 -5.97
C GLN A 19 -14.25 -10.60 -4.81
N ALA A 20 -15.14 -10.21 -3.89
CA ALA A 20 -14.75 -9.54 -2.66
C ALA A 20 -13.74 -10.39 -1.87
N GLY A 21 -12.73 -9.73 -1.32
CA GLY A 21 -11.69 -10.37 -0.52
C GLY A 21 -10.91 -9.34 0.28
N ALA A 22 -10.29 -9.79 1.38
CA ALA A 22 -9.45 -8.95 2.22
C ALA A 22 -7.98 -9.06 1.81
N TYR A 23 -7.29 -7.93 1.75
CA TYR A 23 -5.89 -7.86 1.34
C TYR A 23 -5.09 -7.00 2.31
N PHE A 24 -3.90 -7.48 2.67
CA PHE A 24 -2.89 -6.64 3.31
C PHE A 24 -1.91 -6.14 2.25
N VAL A 25 -1.73 -4.82 2.15
CA VAL A 25 -0.88 -4.18 1.14
C VAL A 25 0.13 -3.29 1.84
N THR A 26 1.39 -3.37 1.44
CA THR A 26 2.45 -2.45 1.88
C THR A 26 3.03 -1.74 0.65
N VAL A 27 3.07 -0.41 0.68
CA VAL A 27 3.57 0.41 -0.43
C VAL A 27 4.84 1.14 -0.01
N CYS A 28 6.00 0.62 -0.40
CA CYS A 28 7.27 1.26 -0.04
C CYS A 28 7.56 2.50 -0.88
N VAL A 29 8.02 3.58 -0.24
CA VAL A 29 8.64 4.71 -0.93
C VAL A 29 9.86 4.23 -1.74
N GLN A 30 10.06 4.78 -2.93
CA GLN A 30 11.21 4.47 -3.79
C GLN A 30 12.53 4.56 -3.00
N GLY A 31 13.30 3.47 -2.99
CA GLY A 31 14.56 3.37 -2.26
C GLY A 31 14.41 3.35 -0.74
N ARG A 32 13.21 3.10 -0.20
CA ARG A 32 12.87 3.12 1.23
C ARG A 32 13.29 4.43 1.92
N ARG A 33 13.24 5.54 1.20
CA ARG A 33 13.54 6.87 1.75
C ARG A 33 12.48 7.28 2.75
N CYS A 34 12.90 7.88 3.86
CA CYS A 34 12.01 8.37 4.92
C CYS A 34 11.34 9.70 4.54
N LEU A 35 10.55 9.72 3.45
CA LEU A 35 9.90 10.93 2.96
C LEU A 35 8.56 11.23 3.65
N LEU A 36 7.94 10.21 4.26
CA LEU A 36 6.62 10.33 4.88
C LEU A 36 6.68 10.84 6.32
N GLY A 37 7.86 10.88 6.93
CA GLY A 37 8.02 11.32 8.31
C GLY A 37 9.32 10.83 8.93
N ASN A 38 9.37 10.88 10.26
CA ASN A 38 10.44 10.32 11.08
C ASN A 38 9.82 9.64 12.31
N VAL A 39 10.63 8.91 13.09
CA VAL A 39 10.22 8.35 14.37
C VAL A 39 10.87 9.15 15.49
N ASP A 40 10.09 9.51 16.51
CA ASP A 40 10.55 10.03 17.79
C ASP A 40 10.09 9.13 18.95
N ASP A 41 10.29 9.55 20.19
CA ASP A 41 9.94 8.78 21.40
C ASP A 41 8.42 8.48 21.51
N ASN A 42 7.57 9.21 20.78
CA ASN A 42 6.12 9.08 20.80
C ASN A 42 5.55 8.37 19.56
N GLY A 43 6.41 7.96 18.61
CA GLY A 43 6.02 7.23 17.41
C GLY A 43 6.33 7.99 16.12
N VAL A 44 5.49 7.81 15.09
CA VAL A 44 5.71 8.41 13.77
C VAL A 44 5.23 9.86 13.76
N VAL A 45 6.15 10.79 13.49
CA VAL A 45 5.83 12.18 13.18
C VAL A 45 5.79 12.35 11.67
N LEU A 46 4.61 12.60 11.12
CA LEU A 46 4.42 12.74 9.67
C LEU A 46 5.06 14.03 9.14
N SER A 47 5.68 13.92 7.97
CA SER A 47 6.06 15.07 7.16
C SER A 47 4.82 15.66 6.47
N THR A 48 4.96 16.80 5.79
CA THR A 48 3.90 17.33 4.92
C THR A 48 3.44 16.32 3.86
N ILE A 49 4.36 15.51 3.32
CA ILE A 49 4.05 14.47 2.35
C ILE A 49 3.30 13.32 3.04
N GLY A 50 3.74 12.91 4.24
CA GLY A 50 3.04 11.87 5.03
C GLY A 50 1.63 12.28 5.40
N ALA A 51 1.42 13.53 5.80
CA ALA A 51 0.09 14.07 6.10
C ALA A 51 -0.83 14.06 4.86
N PHE A 52 -0.29 14.36 3.67
CA PHE A 52 -1.04 14.26 2.43
C PHE A 52 -1.40 12.80 2.08
N VAL A 53 -0.47 11.85 2.30
CA VAL A 53 -0.75 10.41 2.14
C VAL A 53 -1.85 9.96 3.11
N TYR A 54 -1.80 10.39 4.37
CA TYR A 54 -2.83 10.11 5.36
C TYR A 54 -4.22 10.54 4.90
N GLN A 55 -4.34 11.77 4.38
CA GLN A 55 -5.59 12.28 3.81
C GLN A 55 -6.05 11.46 2.60
N CYS A 56 -5.12 11.11 1.71
CA CYS A 56 -5.43 10.31 0.54
C CYS A 56 -5.92 8.90 0.89
N LEU A 57 -5.33 8.25 1.91
CA LEU A 57 -5.79 6.96 2.41
C LEU A 57 -7.21 7.06 2.97
N GLY A 58 -7.48 8.05 3.81
CA GLY A 58 -8.83 8.28 4.35
C GLY A 58 -9.91 8.55 3.31
N GLN A 59 -9.53 9.04 2.13
CA GLN A 59 -10.44 9.30 1.00
C GLN A 59 -10.66 8.08 0.08
N ILE A 60 -10.02 6.95 0.34
CA ILE A 60 -10.17 5.75 -0.51
C ILE A 60 -11.64 5.31 -0.60
N PRO A 61 -12.39 5.15 0.52
CA PRO A 61 -13.78 4.71 0.45
C PRO A 61 -14.69 5.70 -0.30
N ASP A 62 -14.43 7.00 -0.19
CA ASP A 62 -15.20 8.03 -0.90
C ASP A 62 -14.92 8.05 -2.42
N ARG A 63 -13.71 7.64 -2.82
CA ARG A 63 -13.27 7.64 -4.22
C ARG A 63 -13.58 6.33 -4.95
N PHE A 64 -13.66 5.23 -4.21
CA PHE A 64 -13.80 3.89 -4.76
C PHE A 64 -14.91 3.15 -4.00
N GLU A 65 -16.13 3.18 -4.54
CA GLU A 65 -17.33 2.60 -3.92
C GLU A 65 -17.21 1.09 -3.60
N THR A 66 -16.29 0.38 -4.24
CA THR A 66 -16.07 -1.06 -4.07
C THR A 66 -14.89 -1.38 -3.14
N VAL A 67 -14.27 -0.37 -2.52
CA VAL A 67 -13.10 -0.54 -1.65
C VAL A 67 -13.40 -0.02 -0.26
N GLU A 68 -13.36 -0.91 0.71
CA GLU A 68 -13.35 -0.57 2.13
C GLU A 68 -11.90 -0.52 2.63
N LEU A 69 -11.59 0.52 3.40
CA LEU A 69 -10.31 0.63 4.11
C LEU A 69 -10.56 0.28 5.58
N ASP A 70 -9.98 -0.83 6.02
CA ASP A 70 -10.02 -1.27 7.42
C ASP A 70 -8.97 -0.47 8.22
N GLU A 71 -7.86 -1.09 8.63
CA GLU A 71 -6.79 -0.41 9.35
C GLU A 71 -5.63 -0.02 8.43
N PHE A 72 -4.99 1.12 8.72
CA PHE A 72 -3.76 1.54 8.06
C PHE A 72 -2.81 2.28 8.99
N VAL A 73 -1.51 2.18 8.68
CA VAL A 73 -0.45 2.94 9.34
C VAL A 73 0.49 3.49 8.28
N ILE A 74 1.08 4.66 8.56
CA ILE A 74 2.11 5.26 7.72
C ILE A 74 3.41 5.21 8.51
N MET A 75 4.42 4.57 7.94
CA MET A 75 5.78 4.61 8.45
C MET A 75 6.59 5.61 7.63
N PRO A 76 7.73 6.11 8.14
CA PRO A 76 8.55 7.09 7.42
C PRO A 76 8.83 6.75 5.94
N ASN A 77 8.96 5.46 5.61
CA ASN A 77 9.37 4.98 4.30
C ASN A 77 8.39 4.04 3.60
N HIS A 78 7.20 3.80 4.14
CA HIS A 78 6.17 2.95 3.53
C HIS A 78 4.77 3.22 4.11
#